data_AF-A0A4R6QKU7-F1
#
_entry.id   AF-A0A4R6QKU7-F1
#
_cell.length_a   1.000
_cell.length_b   1.000
_cell.length_c   1.000
_cell.angle_alpha   90.00
_cell.angle_beta   90.00
_cell.angle_gamma   90.00
#
_symmetry.space_group_name_H-M   'P 1'
#
loop_
_entity.id
_entity.type
_entity.pdbx_description
1 polymer ?
#
loop_
_entity_poly.entity_id
_entity_poly.type
_entity_poly.pdbx_seq_one_letter_code
_entity_poly.pdbx_strand_id
1 'polypeptide(L)'
;MIPRLHHLLLSALLLLLGACGPGTGGSGTGPDSDYLWLAGAKATSVCTAPFQALLICPGAPAAAEDRQGTKPIQYASATPDADMLVSFDTSKVVLQRGCPKLDYSGEFGVLPSGESLFFGSYTATGQVQHVAANLSFKAGAAADQMVMELRATDGRLLLGPVMLNRVQTPREAPRIC
;
A
#
# COMPACT_ATOMS: atom_id res chain seq x y z
N MET A 1 -49.31 -53.33 -9.20
CA MET A 1 -48.90 -52.44 -8.09
C MET A 1 -47.49 -51.93 -8.38
N ILE A 2 -47.37 -50.60 -8.51
CA ILE A 2 -46.17 -49.75 -8.33
C ILE A 2 -44.95 -49.98 -9.26
N PRO A 3 -44.93 -49.31 -10.44
CA PRO A 3 -43.69 -48.84 -11.04
C PRO A 3 -43.82 -47.34 -11.37
N ARG A 4 -43.74 -46.46 -10.36
CA ARG A 4 -43.76 -45.00 -10.59
C ARG A 4 -42.80 -44.19 -9.71
N LEU A 5 -42.03 -44.84 -8.83
CA LEU A 5 -41.19 -44.13 -7.86
C LEU A 5 -39.78 -43.79 -8.37
N HIS A 6 -39.24 -44.54 -9.34
CA HIS A 6 -37.85 -44.37 -9.79
C HIS A 6 -37.60 -43.14 -10.69
N HIS A 7 -38.63 -42.65 -11.40
CA HIS A 7 -38.48 -41.48 -12.28
C HIS A 7 -38.62 -40.13 -11.56
N LEU A 8 -39.12 -40.10 -10.32
CA LEU A 8 -39.23 -38.88 -9.54
C LEU A 8 -37.93 -38.51 -8.80
N LEU A 9 -37.08 -39.50 -8.46
CA LEU A 9 -35.83 -39.25 -7.75
C LEU A 9 -34.70 -38.74 -8.65
N LEU A 10 -34.71 -39.02 -9.96
CA LEU A 10 -33.67 -38.53 -10.87
C LEU A 10 -33.83 -37.04 -11.25
N SER A 11 -35.05 -36.52 -11.25
CA SER A 11 -35.33 -35.14 -11.68
C SER A 11 -35.05 -34.10 -10.59
N ALA A 12 -34.95 -34.51 -9.32
CA ALA A 12 -34.69 -33.61 -8.20
C ALA A 12 -33.20 -33.28 -8.00
N LEU A 13 -32.28 -34.10 -8.55
CA LEU A 13 -30.84 -33.93 -8.31
C LEU A 13 -30.18 -32.90 -9.27
N LEU A 14 -30.84 -32.54 -10.36
CA LEU A 14 -30.29 -31.63 -11.39
C LEU A 14 -30.49 -30.13 -11.09
N LEU A 15 -31.19 -29.78 -10.01
CA LEU A 15 -31.46 -28.37 -9.64
C LEU A 15 -30.48 -27.80 -8.58
N LEU A 16 -29.51 -28.58 -8.10
CA LEU A 16 -28.56 -28.15 -7.06
C LEU A 16 -27.19 -27.71 -7.58
N LEU A 17 -26.93 -27.73 -8.89
CA LEU A 17 -25.65 -27.31 -9.48
C LEU A 17 -25.63 -25.86 -10.01
N GLY A 18 -26.68 -25.07 -9.77
CA GLY A 18 -26.88 -23.76 -10.41
C GLY A 18 -26.63 -22.52 -9.56
N ALA A 19 -25.97 -22.60 -8.40
CA ALA A 19 -25.74 -21.44 -7.53
C ALA A 19 -24.27 -21.26 -7.13
N CYS A 20 -23.38 -21.21 -8.12
CA CYS A 20 -22.14 -20.44 -8.01
C CYS A 20 -22.44 -19.03 -8.55
N GLY A 21 -23.25 -18.27 -7.80
CA GLY A 21 -23.43 -16.83 -7.99
C GLY A 21 -22.14 -16.10 -7.61
N PRO A 22 -21.92 -14.89 -8.15
CA PRO A 22 -20.60 -14.32 -8.39
C PRO A 22 -19.76 -14.37 -7.12
N GLY A 23 -18.56 -14.97 -7.22
CA GLY A 23 -17.53 -14.78 -6.22
C GLY A 23 -17.40 -13.28 -5.99
N THR A 24 -17.89 -12.80 -4.85
CA THR A 24 -17.59 -11.45 -4.40
C THR A 24 -16.09 -11.44 -4.25
N GLY A 25 -15.45 -10.74 -5.18
CA GLY A 25 -14.02 -10.66 -5.31
C GLY A 25 -13.42 -10.50 -3.93
N GLY A 26 -12.48 -11.38 -3.60
CA GLY A 26 -11.65 -11.18 -2.42
C GLY A 26 -11.21 -9.74 -2.47
N SER A 27 -11.64 -8.94 -1.49
CA SER A 27 -11.06 -7.64 -1.24
C SER A 27 -9.62 -7.97 -0.97
N GLY A 28 -8.77 -7.87 -2.00
CA GLY A 28 -7.40 -8.33 -1.98
C GLY A 28 -6.69 -7.59 -0.86
N THR A 29 -6.75 -8.17 0.33
CA THR A 29 -5.82 -7.97 1.41
C THR A 29 -4.55 -8.57 0.88
N GLY A 30 -3.91 -7.85 -0.05
CA GLY A 30 -2.55 -8.15 -0.43
C GLY A 30 -1.70 -8.15 0.84
N PRO A 31 -0.47 -8.69 0.77
CA PRO A 31 0.41 -8.78 1.93
C PRO A 31 0.54 -7.45 2.71
N ASP A 32 0.36 -6.31 2.04
CA ASP A 32 0.36 -4.97 2.64
C ASP A 32 -0.64 -4.80 3.82
N SER A 33 -1.86 -5.35 3.73
CA SER A 33 -2.86 -5.19 4.81
C SER A 33 -2.56 -6.05 6.04
N ASP A 34 -1.77 -7.10 5.89
CA ASP A 34 -1.35 -7.95 7.00
C ASP A 34 -0.41 -7.18 7.94
N TYR A 35 0.42 -6.28 7.39
CA TYR A 35 1.33 -5.45 8.19
C TYR A 35 0.61 -4.39 9.01
N LEU A 36 -0.53 -3.85 8.52
CA LEU A 36 -1.38 -2.96 9.31
C LEU A 36 -1.93 -3.68 10.54
N TRP A 37 -2.51 -4.87 10.33
CA TRP A 37 -3.03 -5.69 11.42
C TRP A 37 -1.94 -6.08 12.43
N LEU A 38 -0.78 -6.52 11.94
CA LEU A 38 0.36 -6.90 12.78
C LEU A 38 0.86 -5.74 13.66
N ALA A 39 0.83 -4.52 13.14
CA ALA A 39 1.20 -3.31 13.87
C ALA A 39 0.09 -2.82 14.83
N GLY A 40 -1.11 -3.39 14.78
CA GLY A 40 -2.29 -2.87 15.49
C GLY A 40 -2.78 -1.52 14.93
N ALA A 41 -2.40 -1.19 13.70
CA ALA A 41 -2.81 0.03 13.02
C ALA A 41 -4.14 -0.13 12.30
N LYS A 42 -4.92 0.94 12.23
CA LYS A 42 -6.16 1.00 11.44
C LYS A 42 -5.88 1.62 10.08
N ALA A 43 -6.26 0.94 9.01
CA ALA A 43 -6.24 1.49 7.65
C ALA A 43 -7.07 2.78 7.58
N THR A 44 -6.55 3.81 6.93
CA THR A 44 -7.29 5.06 6.68
C THR A 44 -6.86 5.72 5.37
N SER A 45 -7.55 6.79 4.96
CA SER A 45 -7.13 7.58 3.80
C SER A 45 -5.81 8.29 4.11
N VAL A 46 -4.82 8.17 3.21
CA VAL A 46 -3.56 8.95 3.29
C VAL A 46 -3.82 10.46 3.26
N CYS A 47 -5.00 10.89 2.79
CA CYS A 47 -5.41 12.28 2.84
C CYS A 47 -5.72 12.79 4.25
N THR A 48 -5.71 11.93 5.27
CA THR A 48 -5.72 12.35 6.68
C THR A 48 -4.32 12.60 7.25
N ALA A 49 -3.26 12.31 6.48
CA ALA A 49 -1.89 12.43 6.92
C ALA A 49 -1.47 13.90 7.17
N PRO A 50 -0.49 14.16 8.05
CA PRO A 50 0.03 15.50 8.28
C PRO A 50 0.72 16.11 7.04
N PHE A 51 1.10 15.28 6.06
CA PHE A 51 1.70 15.70 4.79
C PHE A 51 0.71 15.71 3.62
N GLN A 52 -0.61 15.66 3.87
CA GLN A 52 -1.66 15.62 2.84
C GLN A 52 -1.56 16.75 1.80
N ALA A 53 -1.04 17.92 2.18
CA ALA A 53 -0.87 19.07 1.27
C ALA A 53 0.14 18.79 0.14
N LEU A 54 1.01 17.80 0.32
CA LEU A 54 1.97 17.34 -0.68
C LEU A 54 1.38 16.29 -1.62
N LEU A 55 0.19 15.79 -1.32
CA LEU A 55 -0.51 14.78 -2.11
C LEU A 55 -1.53 15.44 -3.06
N ILE A 56 -2.24 14.62 -3.84
CA ILE A 56 -3.32 15.06 -4.72
C ILE A 56 -4.63 14.51 -4.16
N CYS A 57 -5.01 15.02 -3.00
CA CYS A 57 -6.20 14.61 -2.28
C CYS A 57 -7.47 15.31 -2.80
N PRO A 58 -8.63 14.61 -2.86
CA PRO A 58 -9.89 15.25 -3.18
C PRO A 58 -10.27 16.27 -2.09
N GLY A 59 -10.75 17.44 -2.50
CA GLY A 59 -10.99 18.59 -1.60
C GLY A 59 -12.24 18.51 -0.71
N ALA A 60 -12.97 17.40 -0.71
CA ALA A 60 -14.05 17.15 0.24
C ALA A 60 -13.53 16.23 1.35
N PRO A 61 -13.96 16.39 2.61
CA PRO A 61 -13.54 15.48 3.67
C PRO A 61 -14.03 14.08 3.31
N ALA A 62 -13.08 13.20 2.96
CA ALA A 62 -13.33 11.78 2.85
C ALA A 62 -13.97 11.34 4.18
N ALA A 63 -15.14 10.71 4.14
CA ALA A 63 -15.66 10.04 5.31
C ALA A 63 -14.59 9.06 5.81
N ALA A 64 -14.52 8.77 7.12
CA ALA A 64 -13.49 7.86 7.66
C ALA A 64 -13.52 6.43 7.06
N GLU A 65 -14.61 6.10 6.35
CA GLU A 65 -14.83 4.86 5.60
C GLU A 65 -14.44 4.97 4.10
N ASP A 66 -14.28 6.20 3.61
CA ASP A 66 -13.87 6.48 2.24
C ASP A 66 -12.36 6.30 2.12
N ARG A 67 -11.96 5.14 1.59
CA ARG A 67 -10.57 4.85 1.21
C ARG A 67 -10.10 5.64 -0.01
N GLN A 68 -10.86 6.64 -0.47
CA GLN A 68 -10.36 7.63 -1.43
C GLN A 68 -9.12 8.32 -0.87
N GLY A 69 -7.96 7.80 -1.27
CA GLY A 69 -6.66 8.38 -0.98
C GLY A 69 -6.24 9.40 -2.04
N THR A 70 -4.94 9.54 -2.26
CA THR A 70 -4.40 10.45 -3.27
C THR A 70 -4.58 9.91 -4.68
N LYS A 71 -4.65 10.80 -5.68
CA LYS A 71 -4.34 10.41 -7.07
C LYS A 71 -2.87 10.00 -7.20
N PRO A 72 -2.50 9.23 -8.25
CA PRO A 72 -1.12 8.87 -8.52
C PRO A 72 -0.19 10.09 -8.53
N ILE A 73 0.87 10.01 -7.75
CA ILE A 73 1.90 11.06 -7.64
C ILE A 73 3.26 10.43 -7.31
N GLN A 74 4.32 11.02 -7.84
CA GLN A 74 5.69 10.54 -7.65
C GLN A 74 6.62 11.61 -7.06
N TYR A 75 7.58 11.12 -6.29
CA TYR A 75 8.67 11.85 -5.67
C TYR A 75 9.97 11.12 -5.95
N ALA A 76 11.04 11.85 -6.26
CA ALA A 76 12.35 11.28 -6.50
C ALA A 76 13.39 11.89 -5.56
N SER A 77 14.46 11.16 -5.27
CA SER A 77 15.57 11.70 -4.46
C SER A 77 16.09 13.01 -5.03
N ALA A 78 16.29 13.99 -4.15
CA ALA A 78 16.83 15.29 -4.52
C ALA A 78 18.29 15.19 -5.03
N THR A 79 19.02 14.18 -4.56
CA THR A 79 20.37 13.85 -5.00
C THR A 79 20.34 12.77 -6.08
N PRO A 80 21.02 12.96 -7.23
CA PRO A 80 21.09 11.96 -8.30
C PRO A 80 21.65 10.61 -7.84
N ASP A 81 22.61 10.63 -6.91
CA ASP A 81 23.35 9.43 -6.46
C ASP A 81 22.50 8.43 -5.66
N ALA A 82 21.32 8.83 -5.19
CA ALA A 82 20.44 7.95 -4.42
C ALA A 82 19.52 7.09 -5.30
N ASP A 83 19.38 7.43 -6.60
CA ASP A 83 18.48 6.84 -7.61
C ASP A 83 17.25 6.14 -7.01
N MET A 84 16.33 6.98 -6.50
CA MET A 84 15.18 6.55 -5.73
C MET A 84 13.90 7.20 -6.24
N LEU A 85 12.83 6.41 -6.28
CA LEU A 85 11.49 6.83 -6.66
C LEU A 85 10.49 6.35 -5.60
N VAL A 86 9.64 7.26 -5.17
CA VAL A 86 8.50 7.00 -4.28
C VAL A 86 7.23 7.33 -5.04
N SER A 87 6.33 6.36 -5.14
CA SER A 87 5.03 6.50 -5.79
C SER A 87 3.93 6.35 -4.76
N PHE A 88 2.97 7.26 -4.76
CA PHE A 88 1.74 7.16 -3.99
C PHE A 88 0.57 6.94 -4.93
N ASP A 89 -0.32 6.04 -4.56
CA ASP A 89 -1.60 5.83 -5.26
C ASP A 89 -2.63 5.35 -4.25
N THR A 90 -3.78 6.01 -4.18
CA THR A 90 -4.79 5.81 -3.13
C THR A 90 -4.17 5.97 -1.73
N SER A 91 -4.22 4.95 -0.87
CA SER A 91 -3.54 4.90 0.43
C SER A 91 -2.27 4.08 0.43
N LYS A 92 -1.76 3.71 -0.75
CA LYS A 92 -0.55 2.89 -0.90
C LYS A 92 0.66 3.74 -1.22
N VAL A 93 1.82 3.25 -0.81
CA VAL A 93 3.11 3.78 -1.21
C VAL A 93 4.00 2.65 -1.71
N VAL A 94 4.78 2.95 -2.74
CA VAL A 94 5.85 2.10 -3.24
C VAL A 94 7.12 2.93 -3.26
N LEU A 95 8.17 2.41 -2.63
CA LEU A 95 9.52 2.97 -2.66
C LEU A 95 10.41 2.01 -3.44
N GLN A 96 11.11 2.53 -4.44
CA GLN A 96 12.06 1.78 -5.25
C GLN A 96 13.39 2.52 -5.25
N ARG A 97 14.47 1.77 -5.06
CA ARG A 97 15.83 2.27 -5.13
C ARG A 97 16.66 1.32 -5.99
N GLY A 98 17.46 1.88 -6.89
CA GLY A 98 18.33 1.11 -7.78
C GLY A 98 19.53 0.48 -7.06
N CYS A 99 20.27 1.28 -6.28
CA CYS A 99 21.62 0.92 -5.83
C CYS A 99 21.96 1.37 -4.39
N PRO A 100 22.19 0.42 -3.44
CA PRO A 100 21.75 -0.97 -3.52
C PRO A 100 20.24 -1.07 -3.74
N LYS A 101 19.82 -2.14 -4.43
CA LYS A 101 18.42 -2.43 -4.68
C LYS A 101 17.65 -2.50 -3.37
N LEU A 102 16.56 -1.74 -3.30
CA LEU A 102 15.56 -1.80 -2.22
C LEU A 102 14.19 -1.53 -2.82
N ASP A 103 13.26 -2.46 -2.64
CA ASP A 103 11.85 -2.30 -2.98
C ASP A 103 11.04 -2.37 -1.69
N TYR A 104 10.17 -1.40 -1.46
CA TYR A 104 9.24 -1.36 -0.34
C TYR A 104 7.82 -1.11 -0.85
N SER A 105 6.85 -1.82 -0.28
CA SER A 105 5.42 -1.53 -0.45
C SER A 105 4.77 -1.43 0.92
N GLY A 106 3.82 -0.50 1.05
CA GLY A 106 3.07 -0.33 2.29
C GLY A 106 1.75 0.39 2.10
N GLU A 107 0.89 0.25 3.11
CA GLU A 107 -0.42 0.89 3.18
C GLU A 107 -0.46 1.87 4.36
N PHE A 108 -1.11 3.01 4.15
CA PHE A 108 -1.25 4.05 5.16
C PHE A 108 -2.19 3.63 6.27
N GLY A 109 -1.77 3.85 7.51
CA GLY A 109 -2.57 3.60 8.69
C GLY A 109 -2.21 4.50 9.86
N VAL A 110 -3.05 4.41 10.89
CA VAL A 110 -2.86 5.15 12.14
C VAL A 110 -2.88 4.18 13.31
N LEU A 111 -1.87 4.27 14.17
CA LEU A 111 -1.77 3.52 15.42
C LEU A 111 -2.75 4.06 16.47
N PRO A 112 -3.10 3.28 17.51
CA PRO A 112 -3.89 3.78 18.63
C PRO A 112 -3.26 4.98 19.36
N SER A 113 -1.94 5.13 19.25
CA SER A 113 -1.19 6.30 19.74
C SER A 113 -1.46 7.60 18.96
N GLY A 114 -2.11 7.51 17.80
CA GLY A 114 -2.29 8.62 16.85
C GLY A 114 -1.14 8.79 15.86
N GLU A 115 -0.09 7.98 15.96
CA GLU A 115 1.01 7.99 14.99
C GLU A 115 0.55 7.44 13.64
N SER A 116 0.83 8.18 12.56
CA SER A 116 0.43 7.83 11.20
C SER A 116 1.65 7.47 10.33
N LEU A 117 1.67 6.25 9.81
CA LEU A 117 2.79 5.70 9.03
C LEU A 117 2.25 4.90 7.84
N PHE A 118 3.14 4.55 6.92
CA PHE A 118 2.91 3.41 6.03
C PHE A 118 3.47 2.15 6.67
N PHE A 119 2.63 1.12 6.75
CA PHE A 119 2.98 -0.18 7.31
C PHE A 119 3.11 -1.16 6.15
N GLY A 120 4.21 -1.89 6.11
CA GLY A 120 4.52 -2.72 4.95
C GLY A 120 5.78 -3.53 5.11
N SER A 121 6.40 -3.84 3.98
CA SER A 121 7.65 -4.59 3.97
C SER A 121 8.59 -4.12 2.87
N TYR A 122 9.88 -4.42 3.05
CA TYR A 122 10.89 -4.21 2.03
C TYR A 122 11.64 -5.51 1.70
N THR A 123 12.22 -5.52 0.51
CA THR A 123 13.21 -6.51 0.07
C THR A 123 14.47 -5.78 -0.34
N ALA A 124 15.63 -6.17 0.20
CA ALA A 124 16.92 -5.59 -0.14
C ALA A 124 17.74 -6.51 -1.07
N THR A 125 18.84 -5.97 -1.60
CA THR A 125 19.79 -6.70 -2.45
C THR A 125 20.22 -8.01 -1.80
N GLY A 126 20.11 -9.12 -2.55
CA GLY A 126 20.47 -10.45 -2.09
C GLY A 126 19.47 -11.10 -1.12
N GLN A 127 18.35 -10.43 -0.81
CA GLN A 127 17.27 -11.00 0.00
C GLN A 127 16.11 -11.47 -0.87
N VAL A 128 15.53 -12.61 -0.49
CA VAL A 128 14.30 -13.15 -1.10
C VAL A 128 13.10 -12.95 -0.16
N GLN A 129 13.35 -12.74 1.13
CA GLN A 129 12.30 -12.55 2.14
C GLN A 129 11.93 -11.08 2.26
N HIS A 130 10.62 -10.85 2.37
CA HIS A 130 10.05 -9.55 2.74
C HIS A 130 10.23 -9.33 4.25
N VAL A 131 10.81 -8.19 4.62
CA VAL A 131 11.03 -7.82 6.02
C VAL A 131 10.11 -6.67 6.37
N ALA A 132 9.34 -6.81 7.46
CA ALA A 132 8.42 -5.78 7.92
C ALA A 132 9.16 -4.47 8.24
N ALA A 133 8.61 -3.35 7.78
CA ALA A 133 9.15 -2.03 7.99
C ALA A 133 8.07 -0.95 7.91
N ASN A 134 8.36 0.19 8.53
CA ASN A 134 7.49 1.34 8.56
C ASN A 134 8.14 2.48 7.78
N LEU A 135 7.36 3.10 6.89
CA LEU A 135 7.80 4.26 6.11
C LEU A 135 7.06 5.51 6.59
N SER A 136 7.82 6.56 6.88
CA SER A 136 7.30 7.84 7.40
C SER A 136 7.68 8.98 6.48
N PHE A 137 6.82 10.00 6.43
CA PHE A 137 7.02 11.21 5.67
C PHE A 137 6.72 12.44 6.52
N LYS A 138 7.50 13.50 6.30
CA LYS A 138 7.26 14.85 6.81
C LYS A 138 7.46 15.86 5.69
N ALA A 139 6.84 17.03 5.83
CA ALA A 139 7.10 18.13 4.91
C ALA A 139 8.58 18.54 4.94
N GLY A 140 9.12 18.85 3.76
CA GLY A 140 10.47 19.39 3.60
C GLY A 140 10.51 20.91 3.78
N ALA A 141 11.65 21.52 3.43
CA ALA A 141 11.84 22.96 3.54
C ALA A 141 11.11 23.74 2.43
N ALA A 142 10.89 23.13 1.27
CA ALA A 142 10.14 23.71 0.15
C ALA A 142 8.75 23.08 0.00
N ALA A 143 7.84 23.80 -0.68
CA ALA A 143 6.44 23.41 -0.83
C ALA A 143 6.21 22.08 -1.56
N ASP A 144 7.13 21.66 -2.42
CA ASP A 144 7.07 20.39 -3.17
C ASP A 144 8.10 19.35 -2.67
N GLN A 145 8.57 19.52 -1.44
CA GLN A 145 9.55 18.65 -0.81
C GLN A 145 8.95 17.85 0.32
N MET A 146 9.40 16.61 0.43
CA MET A 146 9.16 15.77 1.60
C MET A 146 10.45 15.10 2.04
N VAL A 147 10.53 14.79 3.33
CA VAL A 147 11.60 13.99 3.90
C VAL A 147 11.03 12.64 4.28
N MET A 148 11.69 11.59 3.81
CA MET A 148 11.30 10.20 4.02
C MET A 148 12.29 9.50 4.96
N GLU A 149 11.76 8.64 5.85
CA GLU A 149 12.55 7.70 6.65
C GLU A 149 11.88 6.32 6.65
N LEU A 150 12.67 5.28 6.33
CA LEU A 150 12.29 3.88 6.45
C LEU A 150 12.94 3.29 7.70
N ARG A 151 12.13 2.68 8.56
CA ARG A 151 12.57 2.06 9.82
C ARG A 151 12.10 0.62 9.90
N ALA A 152 12.91 -0.24 10.50
CA ALA A 152 12.46 -1.56 10.90
C ALA A 152 11.40 -1.44 12.00
N THR A 153 10.67 -2.53 12.26
CA THR A 153 9.62 -2.57 13.30
C THR A 153 10.14 -2.36 14.72
N ASP A 154 11.44 -2.57 14.95
CA ASP A 154 12.15 -2.26 16.21
C ASP A 154 12.58 -0.79 16.32
N GLY A 155 12.26 0.05 15.32
CA GLY A 155 12.60 1.47 15.27
C GLY A 155 13.97 1.78 14.66
N ARG A 156 14.80 0.76 14.36
CA ARG A 156 16.11 0.95 13.73
C ARG A 156 15.96 1.59 12.35
N LEU A 157 16.73 2.64 12.09
CA LEU A 157 16.76 3.33 10.81
C LEU A 157 17.40 2.43 9.74
N LEU A 158 16.64 2.17 8.66
CA LEU A 158 17.08 1.37 7.51
C LEU A 158 17.53 2.26 6.35
N LEU A 159 16.79 3.35 6.11
CA LEU A 159 17.08 4.31 5.04
C LEU A 159 16.56 5.70 5.42
N GLY A 160 17.38 6.72 5.20
CA GLY A 160 17.04 8.13 5.40
C GLY A 160 17.72 8.77 6.61
N PRO A 161 17.43 10.06 6.89
CA PRO A 161 16.45 10.92 6.22
C PRO A 161 16.82 11.22 4.76
N VAL A 162 15.88 11.03 3.83
CA VAL A 162 16.08 11.33 2.40
C VAL A 162 15.16 12.48 1.98
N MET A 163 15.73 13.52 1.41
CA MET A 163 14.97 14.60 0.78
C MET A 163 14.48 14.16 -0.59
N LEU A 164 13.18 14.31 -0.83
CA LEU A 164 12.53 13.99 -2.09
C LEU A 164 11.91 15.25 -2.70
N ASN A 165 12.00 15.37 -4.01
CA ASN A 165 11.34 16.42 -4.79
C ASN A 165 10.19 15.81 -5.61
N ARG A 166 9.09 16.54 -5.74
CA ARG A 166 7.99 16.15 -6.62
C ARG A 166 8.48 15.98 -8.06
N VAL A 167 8.07 14.88 -8.67
CA VAL A 167 8.34 14.57 -10.07
C VAL A 167 7.23 15.16 -10.93
N GLN A 168 7.59 16.02 -11.90
CA GLN A 168 6.62 16.69 -12.77
C GLN A 168 6.13 15.78 -13.92
N THR A 169 7.02 14.92 -14.42
CA THR A 169 6.72 13.95 -15.48
C THR A 169 6.97 12.56 -14.91
N PRO A 170 5.96 11.65 -14.90
CA PRO A 170 6.11 10.32 -14.34
C PRO A 170 7.40 9.64 -14.81
N ARG A 171 8.13 9.06 -13.87
CA ARG A 171 9.39 8.35 -14.10
C ARG A 171 9.16 6.85 -13.98
N GLU A 172 9.93 6.12 -14.77
CA GLU A 172 10.08 4.68 -14.59
C GLU A 172 10.91 4.38 -13.33
N ALA A 173 10.80 3.15 -12.85
CA ALA A 173 11.57 2.69 -11.70
C ALA A 173 13.09 2.84 -11.95
N PRO A 174 13.87 3.18 -10.90
CA PRO A 174 15.33 3.17 -10.92
C PRO A 174 15.92 1.88 -11.50
N ARG A 175 17.07 1.99 -12.17
CA ARG A 175 17.77 0.81 -12.69
C ARG A 175 18.57 0.13 -11.58
N ILE A 176 18.63 -1.19 -11.63
CA ILE A 176 19.42 -1.98 -10.67
C ILE A 176 20.91 -1.89 -11.02
N CYS A 177 21.76 -1.72 -10.01
CA CYS A 177 23.17 -2.09 -10.03
C CYS A 177 23.29 -3.55 -9.53
#